data_AF-A0A1R2C4U8-F1
#
_entry.id   AF-A0A1R2C4U8-F1
#
_cell.length_a   1.000
_cell.length_b   1.000
_cell.length_c   1.000
_cell.angle_alpha   90.00
_cell.angle_beta   90.00
_cell.angle_gamma   90.00
#
_symmetry.space_group_name_H-M   'P 1'
#
loop_
_entity.id
_entity.type
_entity.pdbx_description
1 polymer ?
#
loop_
_entity_poly.entity_id
_entity_poly.type
_entity_poly.pdbx_seq_one_letter_code
_entity_poly.pdbx_strand_id
1 'polypeptide(L)'
;MEGNDSHELKLQEKKADEELSKLPEEEKAFVQPVLELQKQRNTLFLAFLGELRALEYKYDQQYTPLYEQRSQVIKNAPEFWLKVLKNNPLTSTMVFEQDEQLLKHLIDIKYFGEPNTDNFKLEFHFSENTFIENTILTKKYVVGGDDEVKSGEGTEIKWKGANLTQKVKKTKKRGKNKKAGIKVEEIPSFFSFFKSVSADDEEEEEDSEDEGMGDMMEEDFEVACEIRDEIIPNAIYYFMGIRDEDDHMDMDMDDEDDHHEGKGKGKGKKVDGSGNEKADCKTQ
;
A
#
# COMPACT_ATOMS: atom_id res chain seq x y z
N MET A 1 -9.07 -16.37 7.87
CA MET A 1 -7.81 -15.62 8.02
C MET A 1 -8.23 -14.27 8.57
N GLU A 2 -7.67 -13.89 9.71
CA GLU A 2 -8.03 -12.69 10.46
C GLU A 2 -7.01 -11.62 10.07
N GLY A 3 -7.46 -10.50 9.49
CA GLY A 3 -6.57 -9.40 9.11
C GLY A 3 -6.13 -8.56 10.29
N ASN A 4 -5.17 -7.65 10.06
CA ASN A 4 -4.91 -6.44 10.85
C ASN A 4 -5.31 -6.36 12.31
N ASP A 5 -6.15 -5.35 12.44
CA ASP A 5 -7.08 -5.05 13.47
C ASP A 5 -7.64 -6.28 14.22
N SER A 6 -7.91 -7.40 13.55
CA SER A 6 -8.41 -8.60 14.24
C SER A 6 -7.37 -9.31 15.08
N HIS A 7 -6.12 -9.38 14.66
CA HIS A 7 -5.07 -10.00 15.47
C HIS A 7 -4.64 -9.05 16.59
N GLU A 8 -4.44 -7.77 16.26
CA GLU A 8 -4.01 -6.77 17.24
C GLU A 8 -5.06 -6.59 18.35
N LEU A 9 -6.35 -6.44 18.02
CA LEU A 9 -7.40 -6.28 19.02
C LEU A 9 -7.50 -7.51 19.93
N LYS A 10 -7.31 -8.73 19.40
CA LYS A 10 -7.29 -9.95 20.22
C LYS A 10 -6.08 -10.01 21.15
N LEU A 11 -4.91 -9.58 20.68
CA LEU A 11 -3.72 -9.50 21.50
C LEU A 11 -3.89 -8.45 22.62
N GLN A 12 -4.45 -7.29 22.30
CA GLN A 12 -4.78 -6.24 23.27
C GLN A 12 -5.80 -6.73 24.30
N GLU A 13 -6.86 -7.44 23.88
CA GLU A 13 -7.84 -8.04 24.78
C GLU A 13 -7.21 -9.05 25.74
N LYS A 14 -6.34 -9.93 25.23
CA LYS A 14 -5.61 -10.89 26.06
C LYS A 14 -4.71 -10.19 27.09
N LYS A 15 -3.95 -9.18 26.65
CA LYS A 15 -3.11 -8.36 27.55
C LYS A 15 -3.97 -7.64 28.60
N ALA A 16 -5.12 -7.10 28.22
CA ALA A 16 -6.04 -6.42 29.12
C ALA A 16 -6.64 -7.36 30.17
N ASP A 17 -6.99 -8.60 29.81
CA ASP A 17 -7.46 -9.62 30.74
C ASP A 17 -6.36 -10.05 31.74
N GLU A 18 -5.11 -10.17 31.27
CA GLU A 18 -3.96 -10.45 32.12
C GLU A 18 -3.70 -9.31 33.13
N GLU A 19 -3.75 -8.06 32.70
CA GLU A 19 -3.59 -6.89 33.59
C GLU A 19 -4.76 -6.74 34.56
N LEU A 20 -6.00 -6.94 34.10
CA LEU A 20 -7.19 -6.93 34.94
C LEU A 20 -7.05 -7.91 36.12
N SER A 21 -6.43 -9.08 35.91
CA SER A 21 -6.22 -10.08 36.97
C SER A 21 -5.33 -9.59 38.12
N LYS A 22 -4.41 -8.66 37.83
CA LYS A 22 -3.42 -8.11 38.76
C LYS A 22 -3.93 -6.91 39.57
N LEU A 23 -5.03 -6.29 39.14
CA LEU A 23 -5.58 -5.09 39.79
C LEU A 23 -6.22 -5.39 41.17
N PRO A 24 -6.24 -4.41 42.09
CA PRO A 24 -7.03 -4.48 43.31
C PRO A 24 -8.54 -4.64 43.05
N GLU A 25 -9.26 -5.26 43.98
CA GLU A 25 -10.71 -5.52 43.83
C GLU A 25 -11.55 -4.26 43.67
N GLU A 26 -11.14 -3.15 44.30
CA GLU A 26 -11.82 -1.84 44.15
C GLU A 26 -11.73 -1.31 42.72
N GLU A 27 -10.60 -1.55 42.04
CA GLU A 27 -10.39 -1.12 40.66
C GLU A 27 -11.08 -2.06 39.68
N LYS A 28 -11.00 -3.38 39.90
CA LYS A 28 -11.69 -4.38 39.08
C LYS A 28 -13.19 -4.11 38.96
N ALA A 29 -13.83 -3.62 40.03
CA ALA A 29 -15.26 -3.34 40.08
C ALA A 29 -15.74 -2.36 38.98
N PHE A 30 -14.90 -1.42 38.55
CA PHE A 30 -15.22 -0.51 37.45
C PHE A 30 -14.47 -0.81 36.16
N VAL A 31 -13.25 -1.36 36.22
CA VAL A 31 -12.47 -1.71 35.01
C VAL A 31 -13.10 -2.88 34.25
N GLN A 32 -13.56 -3.92 34.94
CA GLN A 32 -14.14 -5.10 34.30
C GLN A 32 -15.35 -4.79 33.40
N PRO A 33 -16.40 -4.07 33.87
CA PRO A 33 -17.54 -3.75 33.00
C PRO A 33 -17.15 -2.84 31.82
N VAL A 34 -16.17 -1.95 31.99
CA VAL A 34 -15.66 -1.11 30.89
C VAL A 34 -14.89 -1.95 29.87
N LEU A 35 -14.09 -2.92 30.32
CA LEU A 35 -13.38 -3.85 29.43
C LEU A 35 -14.34 -4.72 28.62
N GLU A 36 -15.46 -5.15 29.22
CA GLU A 36 -16.48 -5.90 28.47
C GLU A 36 -17.18 -5.06 27.40
N LEU A 37 -17.44 -3.77 27.65
CA LEU A 37 -17.94 -2.84 26.62
C LEU A 37 -16.90 -2.63 25.50
N GLN A 38 -15.62 -2.58 25.87
CA GLN A 38 -14.50 -2.47 24.94
C GLN A 38 -14.41 -3.70 24.01
N LYS A 39 -14.58 -4.91 24.53
CA LYS A 39 -14.67 -6.16 23.74
C LYS A 39 -15.86 -6.17 22.78
N GLN A 40 -17.02 -5.67 23.23
CA GLN A 40 -18.19 -5.53 22.37
C GLN A 40 -17.95 -4.54 21.22
N ARG A 41 -17.31 -3.40 21.50
CA ARG A 41 -16.90 -2.43 20.47
C ARG A 41 -15.96 -3.08 19.45
N ASN A 42 -14.93 -3.79 19.91
CA ASN A 42 -13.98 -4.48 19.03
C ASN A 42 -14.68 -5.49 18.12
N THR A 43 -15.62 -6.28 18.68
CA THR A 43 -16.43 -7.22 17.90
C THR A 43 -17.22 -6.51 16.79
N LEU A 44 -17.82 -5.35 17.08
CA LEU A 44 -18.53 -4.55 16.07
C LEU A 44 -17.58 -3.97 15.02
N PHE A 45 -16.40 -3.52 15.42
CA PHE A 45 -15.39 -2.99 14.50
C PHE A 45 -14.87 -4.06 13.53
N LEU A 46 -14.63 -5.29 14.02
CA LEU A 46 -14.24 -6.41 13.16
C LEU A 46 -15.33 -6.79 12.14
N ALA A 47 -16.60 -6.71 12.54
CA ALA A 47 -17.71 -6.88 11.60
C ALA A 47 -17.71 -5.78 10.53
N PHE A 48 -17.51 -4.52 10.93
CA PHE A 48 -17.39 -3.39 10.00
C PHE A 48 -16.26 -3.60 8.97
N LEU A 49 -15.06 -3.97 9.41
CA LEU A 49 -13.93 -4.24 8.52
C LEU A 49 -14.18 -5.41 7.57
N GLY A 50 -14.88 -6.45 8.04
CA GLY A 50 -15.31 -7.55 7.18
C GLY A 50 -16.27 -7.11 6.08
N GLU A 51 -17.24 -6.25 6.42
CA GLU A 51 -18.15 -5.64 5.44
C GLU A 51 -17.44 -4.70 4.47
N LEU A 52 -16.48 -3.91 4.96
CA LEU A 52 -15.65 -3.01 4.14
C LEU A 52 -14.85 -3.79 3.08
N ARG A 53 -14.10 -4.82 3.47
CA ARG A 53 -13.35 -5.68 2.54
C ARG A 53 -14.24 -6.34 1.49
N ALA A 54 -15.42 -6.80 1.90
CA ALA A 54 -16.39 -7.38 0.98
C ALA A 54 -16.94 -6.33 -0.02
N LEU A 55 -17.09 -5.08 0.43
CA LEU A 55 -17.53 -3.97 -0.40
C LEU A 55 -16.46 -3.55 -1.42
N GLU A 56 -15.21 -3.42 -0.98
CA GLU A 56 -14.05 -3.12 -1.83
C GLU A 56 -13.92 -4.18 -2.94
N TYR A 57 -13.86 -5.45 -2.56
CA TYR A 57 -13.79 -6.56 -3.51
C TYR A 57 -14.93 -6.53 -4.52
N LYS A 58 -16.16 -6.21 -4.08
CA LYS A 58 -17.32 -6.07 -4.97
C LYS A 58 -17.12 -4.95 -6.01
N TYR A 59 -16.51 -3.82 -5.66
CA TYR A 59 -16.26 -2.73 -6.60
C TYR A 59 -15.04 -2.99 -7.48
N ASP A 60 -14.02 -3.68 -7.00
CA ASP A 60 -12.90 -4.14 -7.84
C ASP A 60 -13.37 -5.02 -8.99
N GLN A 61 -14.31 -5.93 -8.73
CA GLN A 61 -14.93 -6.73 -9.79
C GLN A 61 -15.70 -5.88 -10.81
N GLN A 62 -16.22 -4.72 -10.41
CA GLN A 62 -16.90 -3.78 -11.31
C GLN A 62 -15.91 -2.89 -12.09
N TYR A 63 -14.75 -2.56 -11.52
CA TYR A 63 -13.70 -1.81 -12.20
C TYR A 63 -12.94 -2.66 -13.22
N THR A 64 -12.78 -3.97 -12.94
CA THR A 64 -12.11 -4.94 -13.82
C THR A 64 -12.54 -4.84 -15.30
N PRO A 65 -13.84 -4.87 -15.67
CA PRO A 65 -14.24 -4.73 -17.06
C PRO A 65 -13.93 -3.36 -17.67
N LEU A 66 -13.87 -2.28 -16.87
CA LEU A 66 -13.47 -0.95 -17.35
C LEU A 66 -11.98 -0.93 -17.68
N TYR A 67 -11.15 -1.52 -16.82
CA TYR A 67 -9.71 -1.66 -17.08
C TYR A 67 -9.42 -2.57 -18.27
N GLU A 68 -10.20 -3.63 -18.46
CA GLU A 68 -10.09 -4.47 -19.66
C GLU A 68 -10.46 -3.67 -20.93
N GLN A 69 -11.52 -2.85 -20.89
CA GLN A 69 -11.85 -1.95 -22.01
C GLN A 69 -10.73 -0.96 -22.29
N ARG A 70 -10.14 -0.34 -21.25
CA ARG A 70 -8.95 0.52 -21.39
C ARG A 70 -7.81 -0.23 -22.06
N SER A 71 -7.49 -1.43 -21.59
CA SER A 71 -6.44 -2.30 -22.14
C SER A 71 -6.63 -2.52 -23.64
N GLN A 72 -7.86 -2.82 -24.09
CA GLN A 72 -8.15 -2.97 -25.51
C GLN A 72 -7.95 -1.69 -26.33
N VAL A 73 -8.25 -0.52 -25.76
CA VAL A 73 -8.03 0.79 -26.42
C VAL A 73 -6.54 1.12 -26.53
N ILE A 74 -5.76 0.86 -25.46
CA ILE A 74 -4.33 1.23 -25.39
C ILE A 74 -3.40 0.13 -25.91
N LYS A 75 -3.91 -1.04 -26.31
CA LYS A 75 -3.11 -2.19 -26.78
C LYS A 75 -2.07 -1.83 -27.86
N ASN A 76 -2.38 -0.86 -28.70
CA ASN A 76 -1.51 -0.37 -29.78
C ASN A 76 -0.97 1.05 -29.54
N ALA A 77 -1.05 1.55 -28.30
CA ALA A 77 -0.47 2.82 -27.88
C ALA A 77 0.92 2.52 -27.27
N PRO A 78 1.99 2.51 -28.09
CA PRO A 78 3.33 2.27 -27.56
C PRO A 78 3.68 3.32 -26.52
N GLU A 79 4.46 2.92 -25.53
CA GLU A 79 4.96 3.80 -24.47
C GLU A 79 3.87 4.38 -23.54
N PHE A 80 2.61 3.94 -23.62
CA PHE A 80 1.56 4.41 -22.71
C PHE A 80 1.97 4.23 -21.25
N TRP A 81 2.23 3.00 -20.83
CA TRP A 81 2.62 2.70 -19.45
C TRP A 81 3.99 3.22 -19.08
N LEU A 82 4.95 3.26 -20.01
CA LEU A 82 6.25 3.90 -19.79
C LEU A 82 6.06 5.38 -19.41
N LYS A 83 5.24 6.12 -20.15
CA LYS A 83 4.98 7.53 -19.87
C LYS A 83 4.24 7.71 -18.54
N VAL A 84 3.29 6.83 -18.24
CA VAL A 84 2.59 6.81 -16.94
C VAL A 84 3.58 6.65 -15.79
N LEU A 85 4.42 5.62 -15.84
CA LEU A 85 5.40 5.33 -14.77
C LEU A 85 6.44 6.45 -14.63
N LYS A 86 6.83 7.11 -15.72
CA LYS A 86 7.77 8.25 -15.68
C LYS A 86 7.15 9.54 -15.16
N ASN A 87 5.83 9.67 -15.23
CA ASN A 87 5.11 10.86 -14.76
C ASN A 87 4.59 10.70 -13.32
N ASN A 88 4.63 9.51 -12.75
CA ASN A 88 4.34 9.29 -11.33
C ASN A 88 5.60 9.60 -10.48
N PRO A 89 5.49 10.38 -9.39
CA PRO A 89 6.64 10.80 -8.58
C PRO A 89 7.48 9.63 -8.08
N LEU A 90 6.85 8.62 -7.48
CA LEU A 90 7.53 7.48 -6.88
C LEU A 90 8.19 6.60 -7.96
N THR A 91 7.42 6.11 -8.93
CA THR A 91 7.96 5.16 -9.92
C THR A 91 8.95 5.80 -10.89
N SER A 92 8.92 7.12 -11.08
CA SER A 92 9.89 7.81 -11.94
C SER A 92 11.32 7.70 -11.42
N THR A 93 11.51 7.62 -10.10
CA THR A 93 12.82 7.46 -9.45
C THR A 93 13.46 6.09 -9.69
N MET A 94 12.62 5.10 -9.99
CA MET A 94 13.02 3.70 -10.19
C MET A 94 13.23 3.35 -11.67
N VAL A 95 12.71 4.15 -12.60
CA VAL A 95 12.81 3.90 -14.04
C VAL A 95 14.09 4.53 -14.59
N PHE A 96 15.07 3.69 -14.93
CA PHE A 96 16.34 4.13 -15.52
C PHE A 96 16.34 4.02 -17.05
N GLU A 97 17.28 4.72 -17.72
CA GLU A 97 17.36 4.76 -19.20
C GLU A 97 17.44 3.37 -19.87
N GLN A 98 18.07 2.41 -19.20
CA GLN A 98 18.20 1.03 -19.68
C GLN A 98 16.88 0.25 -19.64
N ASP A 99 15.99 0.61 -18.72
CA ASP A 99 14.69 -0.05 -18.51
C ASP A 99 13.67 0.42 -19.54
N GLU A 100 13.79 1.67 -20.01
CA GLU A 100 12.83 2.29 -20.91
C GLU A 100 12.54 1.43 -22.13
N GLN A 101 13.58 0.84 -22.76
CA GLN A 101 13.42 0.05 -23.98
C GLN A 101 12.54 -1.19 -23.78
N LEU A 102 12.62 -1.83 -22.61
CA LEU A 102 11.74 -2.94 -22.27
C LEU A 102 10.36 -2.44 -21.84
N LEU A 103 10.29 -1.35 -21.08
CA LEU A 103 9.02 -0.73 -20.68
C LEU A 103 8.20 -0.20 -21.88
N LYS A 104 8.81 0.08 -23.03
CA LYS A 104 8.05 0.37 -24.29
C LYS A 104 7.16 -0.80 -24.70
N HIS A 105 7.53 -2.02 -24.33
CA HIS A 105 6.79 -3.24 -24.61
C HIS A 105 5.73 -3.55 -23.56
N LEU A 106 5.64 -2.80 -22.46
CA LEU A 106 4.60 -2.93 -21.44
C LEU A 106 3.25 -2.46 -22.00
N ILE A 107 2.32 -3.41 -22.16
CA ILE A 107 1.01 -3.17 -22.78
C ILE A 107 -0.11 -3.01 -21.75
N ASP A 108 0.04 -3.61 -20.56
CA ASP A 108 -0.96 -3.52 -19.51
C ASP A 108 -0.37 -3.74 -18.11
N ILE A 109 -0.98 -3.10 -17.12
CA ILE A 109 -0.75 -3.37 -15.70
C ILE A 109 -2.12 -3.70 -15.09
N LYS A 110 -2.24 -4.91 -14.52
CA LYS A 110 -3.48 -5.41 -13.92
C LYS A 110 -3.30 -5.65 -12.43
N TYR A 111 -4.35 -5.38 -11.69
CA TYR A 111 -4.47 -5.65 -10.26
C TYR A 111 -5.49 -6.76 -10.01
N PHE A 112 -5.17 -7.66 -9.08
CA PHE A 112 -6.05 -8.73 -8.63
C PHE A 112 -5.98 -8.84 -7.10
N GLY A 113 -7.02 -8.37 -6.43
CA GLY A 113 -7.24 -8.61 -4.99
C GLY A 113 -7.79 -10.01 -4.72
N GLU A 114 -7.40 -10.60 -3.59
CA GLU A 114 -7.97 -11.84 -3.07
C GLU A 114 -9.18 -11.55 -2.15
N PRO A 115 -10.27 -12.33 -2.20
CA PRO A 115 -11.47 -12.05 -1.43
C PRO A 115 -11.27 -12.27 0.08
N ASN A 116 -11.67 -11.28 0.88
CA ASN A 116 -11.59 -11.28 2.35
C ASN A 116 -10.16 -11.39 2.89
N THR A 117 -9.16 -10.96 2.12
CA THR A 117 -7.77 -10.80 2.55
C THR A 117 -7.24 -9.50 1.97
N ASP A 118 -6.15 -9.02 2.55
CA ASP A 118 -5.45 -7.83 2.07
C ASP A 118 -4.33 -8.22 1.06
N ASN A 119 -4.30 -9.50 0.67
CA ASN A 119 -3.39 -10.03 -0.35
C ASN A 119 -3.79 -9.53 -1.74
N PHE A 120 -2.80 -9.24 -2.56
CA PHE A 120 -3.03 -8.89 -3.95
C PHE A 120 -1.88 -9.30 -4.86
N LYS A 121 -2.17 -9.26 -6.16
CA LYS A 121 -1.21 -9.53 -7.21
C LYS A 121 -1.26 -8.46 -8.28
N LEU A 122 -0.10 -7.95 -8.65
CA LEU A 122 0.11 -7.11 -9.82
C LEU A 122 0.62 -7.97 -10.98
N GLU A 123 0.06 -7.75 -12.17
CA GLU A 123 0.53 -8.39 -13.41
C GLU A 123 0.91 -7.32 -14.44
N PHE A 124 2.15 -7.41 -14.93
CA PHE A 124 2.71 -6.56 -15.97
C PHE A 124 2.77 -7.36 -17.26
N HIS A 125 1.94 -6.98 -18.23
CA HIS A 125 1.79 -7.69 -19.49
C HIS A 125 2.70 -7.05 -20.53
N PHE A 126 3.57 -7.84 -21.14
CA PHE A 126 4.52 -7.39 -22.16
C PHE A 126 4.17 -7.98 -23.53
N SER A 127 4.29 -7.15 -24.55
CA SER A 127 4.32 -7.61 -25.94
C SER A 127 5.59 -8.42 -26.22
N GLU A 128 5.57 -9.24 -27.27
CA GLU A 128 6.76 -9.97 -27.72
C GLU A 128 7.92 -9.01 -27.95
N ASN A 129 9.06 -9.31 -27.32
CA ASN A 129 10.23 -8.44 -27.35
C ASN A 129 11.54 -9.25 -27.33
N THR A 130 12.65 -8.56 -27.56
CA THR A 130 14.00 -9.16 -27.64
C THR A 130 14.73 -9.22 -26.30
N PHE A 131 14.15 -8.68 -25.23
CA PHE A 131 14.80 -8.57 -23.92
C PHE A 131 14.44 -9.75 -23.02
N ILE A 132 13.16 -10.13 -22.96
CA ILE A 132 12.64 -11.17 -22.07
C ILE A 132 11.82 -12.22 -22.82
N GLU A 133 11.81 -13.46 -22.31
CA GLU A 133 10.90 -14.52 -22.77
C GLU A 133 9.52 -14.43 -22.14
N ASN A 134 9.43 -13.88 -20.93
CA ASN A 134 8.17 -13.73 -20.21
C ASN A 134 7.23 -12.77 -20.96
N THR A 135 5.96 -13.16 -21.10
CA THR A 135 4.89 -12.28 -21.58
C THR A 135 4.18 -11.58 -20.43
N ILE A 136 4.30 -12.12 -19.21
CA ILE A 136 3.71 -11.56 -17.99
C ILE A 136 4.75 -11.67 -16.89
N LEU A 137 5.02 -10.56 -16.21
CA LEU A 137 5.76 -10.51 -14.95
C LEU A 137 4.77 -10.23 -13.84
N THR A 138 4.78 -11.02 -12.78
CA THR A 138 3.86 -10.86 -11.64
C THR A 138 4.63 -10.54 -10.38
N LYS A 139 4.01 -9.72 -9.52
CA LYS A 139 4.43 -9.51 -8.13
C LYS A 139 3.21 -9.73 -7.23
N LYS A 140 3.30 -10.70 -6.34
CA LYS A 140 2.21 -11.08 -5.41
C LYS A 140 2.63 -10.72 -3.99
N TYR A 141 1.77 -10.01 -3.27
CA TYR A 141 1.98 -9.72 -1.86
C TYR A 141 1.04 -10.55 -1.00
N VAL A 142 1.62 -11.15 0.04
CA VAL A 142 0.87 -11.78 1.12
C VAL A 142 0.96 -10.86 2.31
N VAL A 143 -0.16 -10.21 2.64
CA VAL A 143 -0.26 -9.31 3.78
C VAL A 143 -0.73 -10.12 4.98
N GLY A 144 -0.02 -9.96 6.09
CA GLY A 144 -0.28 -10.63 7.34
C GLY A 144 -1.55 -10.17 8.03
N GLY A 145 -1.83 -10.82 9.15
CA GLY A 145 -2.89 -10.39 10.07
C GLY A 145 -2.46 -9.23 10.94
N ASP A 146 -1.27 -8.66 10.69
CA ASP A 146 -0.58 -7.55 11.35
C ASP A 146 -0.39 -6.30 10.44
N ASP A 147 -0.95 -6.29 9.21
CA ASP A 147 -0.69 -5.31 8.11
C ASP A 147 0.79 -5.29 7.70
N GLU A 148 1.57 -6.18 8.29
CA GLU A 148 2.93 -6.47 7.93
C GLU A 148 2.94 -7.34 6.68
N VAL A 149 3.76 -6.92 5.73
CA VAL A 149 3.93 -7.66 4.49
C VAL A 149 4.77 -8.88 4.81
N LYS A 150 4.23 -10.08 4.58
CA LYS A 150 4.94 -11.33 4.88
C LYS A 150 5.85 -11.76 3.76
N SER A 151 5.40 -11.55 2.52
CA SER A 151 6.20 -11.83 1.35
C SER A 151 5.74 -11.00 0.15
N GLY A 152 6.71 -10.66 -0.70
CA GLY A 152 6.52 -10.12 -2.04
C GLY A 152 7.07 -11.10 -3.06
N GLU A 153 6.27 -12.07 -3.52
CA GLU A 153 6.67 -13.09 -4.47
C GLU A 153 6.70 -12.53 -5.90
N GLY A 154 7.91 -12.37 -6.44
CA GLY A 154 8.15 -11.86 -7.78
C GLY A 154 8.34 -12.97 -8.82
N THR A 155 8.27 -12.60 -10.10
CA THR A 155 8.56 -13.51 -11.21
C THR A 155 10.01 -13.42 -11.63
N GLU A 156 10.70 -14.56 -11.67
CA GLU A 156 12.05 -14.63 -12.25
C GLU A 156 12.01 -14.25 -13.75
N ILE A 157 12.78 -13.22 -14.09
CA ILE A 157 12.86 -12.69 -15.45
C ILE A 157 13.83 -13.52 -16.29
N LYS A 158 13.32 -14.12 -17.37
CA LYS A 158 14.11 -14.90 -18.34
C LYS A 158 14.65 -13.99 -19.43
N TRP A 159 15.85 -13.47 -19.21
CA TRP A 159 16.53 -12.57 -20.15
C TRP A 159 17.03 -13.31 -21.40
N LYS A 160 16.63 -12.84 -22.59
CA LYS A 160 17.14 -13.31 -23.90
C LYS A 160 18.52 -12.73 -24.24
N GLY A 161 18.98 -11.73 -23.49
CA GLY A 161 20.19 -10.96 -23.76
C GLY A 161 20.86 -10.47 -22.49
N ALA A 162 21.26 -9.20 -22.46
CA ALA A 162 21.83 -8.59 -21.27
C ALA A 162 20.74 -8.43 -20.20
N ASN A 163 21.03 -8.87 -18.98
CA ASN A 163 20.18 -8.61 -17.82
C ASN A 163 20.27 -7.10 -17.48
N LEU A 164 19.12 -6.43 -17.45
CA LEU A 164 19.05 -4.99 -17.15
C LEU A 164 19.30 -4.67 -15.67
N THR A 165 19.19 -5.67 -14.78
CA THR A 165 19.46 -5.51 -13.33
C THR A 165 20.93 -5.75 -12.97
N GLN A 166 21.78 -6.13 -13.94
CA GLN A 166 23.17 -6.52 -13.67
C GLN A 166 24.17 -6.00 -14.71
N LYS A 167 25.34 -5.57 -14.23
CA LYS A 167 26.48 -5.16 -15.06
C LYS A 167 27.65 -6.11 -14.93
N VAL A 168 28.07 -6.67 -16.06
CA VAL A 168 29.21 -7.61 -16.12
C VAL A 168 30.54 -6.86 -16.31
N LYS A 169 31.35 -6.74 -15.26
CA LYS A 169 32.71 -6.17 -15.32
C LYS A 169 33.75 -7.28 -15.48
N LYS A 170 34.46 -7.29 -16.61
CA LYS A 170 35.61 -8.20 -16.84
C LYS A 170 36.84 -7.66 -16.10
N THR A 171 37.29 -8.35 -15.05
CA THR A 171 38.51 -7.97 -14.34
C THR A 171 39.74 -8.60 -14.98
N LYS A 172 40.69 -7.76 -15.40
CA LYS A 172 42.04 -8.22 -15.80
C LYS A 172 42.94 -8.24 -14.57
N LYS A 173 43.24 -9.42 -14.00
CA LYS A 173 44.32 -9.52 -13.01
C LYS A 173 45.69 -9.55 -13.71
N ARG A 174 46.60 -8.67 -13.29
CA ARG A 174 48.02 -8.66 -13.71
C ARG A 174 48.73 -9.89 -13.12
N GLY A 175 48.84 -10.97 -13.89
CA GLY A 175 49.59 -12.17 -13.48
C GLY A 175 49.62 -13.23 -14.58
N LYS A 176 50.80 -13.81 -14.83
CA LYS A 176 51.14 -14.53 -16.07
C LYS A 176 50.45 -15.90 -16.29
N ASN A 177 49.50 -16.34 -15.46
CA ASN A 177 48.88 -17.68 -15.64
C ASN A 177 47.53 -17.96 -14.92
N LYS A 178 46.60 -17.00 -14.80
CA LYS A 178 45.22 -17.30 -14.30
C LYS A 178 44.14 -16.68 -15.20
N LYS A 179 43.06 -17.44 -15.45
CA LYS A 179 41.89 -17.03 -16.27
C LYS A 179 41.25 -15.76 -15.69
N ALA A 180 40.77 -14.87 -16.56
CA ALA A 180 40.08 -13.64 -16.19
C ALA A 180 38.82 -13.95 -15.37
N GLY A 181 38.61 -13.23 -14.27
CA GLY A 181 37.40 -13.33 -13.46
C GLY A 181 36.31 -12.40 -14.00
N ILE A 182 35.10 -12.92 -14.14
CA ILE A 182 33.90 -12.12 -14.43
C ILE A 182 33.32 -11.71 -13.07
N LYS A 183 33.22 -10.41 -12.80
CA LYS A 183 32.47 -9.90 -11.64
C LYS A 183 31.14 -9.35 -12.15
N VAL A 184 30.04 -9.85 -11.62
CA VAL A 184 28.69 -9.34 -11.85
C VAL A 184 28.37 -8.41 -10.70
N GLU A 185 27.87 -7.21 -11.01
CA GLU A 185 27.50 -6.19 -10.04
C GLU A 185 26.05 -5.81 -10.32
N GLU A 186 25.22 -5.80 -9.29
CA GLU A 186 23.83 -5.38 -9.44
C GLU A 186 23.76 -3.88 -9.68
N ILE A 187 22.84 -3.47 -10.54
CA ILE A 187 22.63 -2.07 -10.88
C ILE A 187 21.16 -1.70 -10.63
N PRO A 188 20.88 -0.46 -10.20
CA PRO A 188 19.51 0.02 -10.07
C PRO A 188 18.75 -0.14 -11.38
N SER A 189 17.58 -0.76 -11.29
CA SER A 189 16.69 -1.05 -12.40
C SER A 189 15.27 -1.21 -11.85
N PHE A 190 14.28 -0.69 -12.58
CA PHE A 190 12.86 -0.92 -12.28
C PHE A 190 12.55 -2.42 -12.14
N PHE A 191 13.22 -3.27 -12.93
CA PHE A 191 12.97 -4.71 -12.94
C PHE A 191 13.46 -5.45 -11.69
N SER A 192 14.22 -4.79 -10.81
CA SER A 192 14.52 -5.31 -9.48
C SER A 192 13.26 -5.47 -8.63
N PHE A 193 12.19 -4.72 -8.90
CA PHE A 193 10.86 -4.88 -8.29
C PHE A 193 10.28 -6.29 -8.46
N PHE A 194 10.68 -7.05 -9.48
CA PHE A 194 10.19 -8.43 -9.68
C PHE A 194 11.02 -9.49 -8.96
N LYS A 195 12.05 -9.10 -8.19
CA LYS A 195 12.72 -10.03 -7.30
C LYS A 195 11.79 -10.36 -6.13
N SER A 196 11.85 -11.61 -5.68
CA SER A 196 11.11 -12.01 -4.50
C SER A 196 11.79 -11.47 -3.24
N VAL A 197 10.97 -11.03 -2.29
CA VAL A 197 11.38 -10.61 -0.94
C VAL A 197 10.50 -11.36 0.07
N SER A 198 11.10 -11.82 1.17
CA SER A 198 10.42 -12.60 2.21
C SER A 198 11.05 -12.29 3.56
N ALA A 199 10.23 -12.13 4.60
CA ALA A 199 10.71 -11.94 5.97
C ALA A 199 11.48 -13.18 6.48
N ASP A 200 11.17 -14.37 5.98
CA ASP A 200 11.87 -15.62 6.37
C ASP A 200 13.28 -15.76 5.74
N ASP A 201 13.64 -14.93 4.75
CA ASP A 201 14.97 -14.98 4.11
C ASP A 201 16.06 -14.25 4.95
N GLU A 202 15.69 -13.69 6.12
CA GLU A 202 16.59 -13.04 7.10
C GLU A 202 17.72 -13.96 7.60
N GLU A 203 17.58 -15.30 7.52
CA GLU A 203 18.57 -16.24 8.08
C GLU A 203 19.75 -16.60 7.13
N GLU A 204 19.73 -16.26 5.83
CA GLU A 204 20.81 -16.69 4.89
C GLU A 204 21.85 -15.62 4.51
N GLU A 205 21.64 -14.33 4.80
CA GLU A 205 22.60 -13.24 4.50
C GLU A 205 23.19 -12.63 5.79
N GLU A 206 23.71 -13.50 6.67
CA GLU A 206 24.32 -13.19 7.98
C GLU A 206 25.64 -12.36 7.93
N ASP A 207 25.90 -11.57 6.87
CA ASP A 207 27.19 -10.86 6.69
C ASP A 207 27.10 -9.40 6.17
N SER A 208 25.93 -8.74 6.21
CA SER A 208 25.87 -7.27 6.04
C SER A 208 24.75 -6.60 6.86
N GLU A 209 25.13 -6.01 7.99
CA GLU A 209 24.47 -4.89 8.69
C GLU A 209 22.93 -4.79 8.51
N ASP A 210 22.24 -5.61 9.30
CA ASP A 210 20.80 -5.87 9.34
C ASP A 210 19.97 -4.72 9.97
N GLU A 211 19.99 -3.55 9.32
CA GLU A 211 18.96 -2.50 9.46
C GLU A 211 18.35 -2.13 8.08
N GLY A 212 18.66 -2.89 7.01
CA GLY A 212 18.32 -2.50 5.63
C GLY A 212 17.39 -3.44 4.85
N MET A 213 17.08 -4.64 5.35
CA MET A 213 16.22 -5.60 4.61
C MET A 213 14.72 -5.33 4.83
N GLY A 214 14.32 -4.99 6.06
CA GLY A 214 12.97 -4.55 6.39
C GLY A 214 12.57 -3.27 5.63
N ASP A 215 13.44 -2.25 5.65
CA ASP A 215 13.25 -1.00 4.88
C ASP A 215 13.08 -1.28 3.38
N MET A 216 13.86 -2.21 2.79
CA MET A 216 13.70 -2.56 1.38
C MET A 216 12.38 -3.25 1.06
N MET A 217 11.80 -4.00 2.00
CA MET A 217 10.51 -4.67 1.80
C MET A 217 9.34 -3.70 1.96
N GLU A 218 9.45 -2.76 2.89
CA GLU A 218 8.50 -1.66 3.06
C GLU A 218 8.48 -0.74 1.83
N GLU A 219 9.66 -0.32 1.35
CA GLU A 219 9.79 0.47 0.11
C GLU A 219 9.19 -0.27 -1.10
N ASP A 220 9.47 -1.57 -1.23
CA ASP A 220 8.94 -2.40 -2.31
C ASP A 220 7.41 -2.54 -2.23
N PHE A 221 6.85 -2.67 -1.03
CA PHE A 221 5.41 -2.70 -0.83
C PHE A 221 4.74 -1.34 -1.06
N GLU A 222 5.37 -0.24 -0.66
CA GLU A 222 4.89 1.12 -0.91
C GLU A 222 4.75 1.35 -2.42
N VAL A 223 5.75 0.95 -3.21
CA VAL A 223 5.68 1.01 -4.68
C VAL A 223 4.52 0.16 -5.22
N ALA A 224 4.25 -1.00 -4.64
CA ALA A 224 3.13 -1.84 -5.06
C ALA A 224 1.77 -1.21 -4.74
N CYS A 225 1.64 -0.57 -3.57
CA CYS A 225 0.45 0.20 -3.17
C CYS A 225 0.24 1.40 -4.10
N GLU A 226 1.29 2.16 -4.41
CA GLU A 226 1.22 3.26 -5.36
C GLU A 226 0.77 2.79 -6.76
N ILE A 227 1.27 1.63 -7.20
CA ILE A 227 0.83 1.06 -8.49
C ILE A 227 -0.66 0.67 -8.44
N ARG A 228 -1.10 0.08 -7.33
CA ARG A 228 -2.48 -0.38 -7.11
C ARG A 228 -3.47 0.78 -7.02
N ASP A 229 -3.20 1.76 -6.16
CA ASP A 229 -4.16 2.78 -5.72
C ASP A 229 -4.10 4.04 -6.58
N GLU A 230 -2.91 4.40 -7.04
CA GLU A 230 -2.69 5.65 -7.77
C GLU A 230 -2.51 5.42 -9.26
N ILE A 231 -1.55 4.59 -9.67
CA ILE A 231 -1.19 4.45 -11.09
C ILE A 231 -2.28 3.72 -11.88
N ILE A 232 -2.77 2.58 -11.41
CA ILE A 232 -3.76 1.80 -12.16
C ILE A 232 -5.07 2.59 -12.34
N PRO A 233 -5.68 3.21 -11.32
CA PRO A 233 -6.93 3.95 -11.49
C PRO A 233 -6.74 5.24 -12.31
N ASN A 234 -5.60 5.92 -12.13
CA ASN A 234 -5.37 7.26 -12.69
C ASN A 234 -4.39 7.29 -13.86
N ALA A 235 -4.11 6.14 -14.49
CA ALA A 235 -3.13 6.00 -15.57
C ALA A 235 -3.27 7.07 -16.68
N ILE A 236 -4.50 7.43 -17.07
CA ILE A 236 -4.70 8.44 -18.11
C ILE A 236 -4.23 9.84 -17.68
N TYR A 237 -4.38 10.20 -16.42
CA TYR A 237 -3.99 11.51 -15.90
C TYR A 237 -2.47 11.62 -15.80
N TYR A 238 -1.79 10.56 -15.35
CA TYR A 238 -0.34 10.47 -15.43
C TYR A 238 0.15 10.49 -16.89
N PHE A 239 -0.50 9.77 -17.80
CA PHE A 239 -0.14 9.81 -19.22
C PHE A 239 -0.27 11.22 -19.82
N MET A 240 -1.31 11.96 -19.43
CA MET A 240 -1.52 13.35 -19.83
C MET A 240 -0.57 14.33 -19.15
N GLY A 241 0.05 13.94 -18.02
CA GLY A 241 0.90 14.80 -17.20
C GLY A 241 0.10 15.91 -16.54
N ILE A 242 -1.11 15.60 -16.06
CA ILE A 242 -1.98 16.54 -15.35
C ILE A 242 -2.26 16.11 -13.90
N ARG A 243 -1.64 15.02 -13.46
CA ARG A 243 -1.65 14.55 -12.07
C ARG A 243 -0.22 14.79 -11.59
N ASP A 244 -0.01 15.93 -10.95
CA ASP A 244 1.29 16.39 -10.45
C ASP A 244 1.34 16.28 -8.91
N GLU A 245 2.55 16.41 -8.34
CA GLU A 245 2.88 16.29 -6.90
C GLU A 245 1.95 17.08 -5.95
N ASP A 246 1.33 18.17 -6.42
CA ASP A 246 0.48 19.06 -5.61
C ASP A 246 -1.00 18.59 -5.46
N ASP A 247 -1.42 17.59 -6.25
CA ASP A 247 -2.80 17.06 -6.24
C ASP A 247 -2.95 15.77 -5.40
N HIS A 248 -1.90 15.37 -4.67
CA HIS A 248 -2.05 14.54 -3.47
C HIS A 248 -2.85 15.38 -2.47
N MET A 249 -4.16 15.48 -2.67
CA MET A 249 -5.07 15.77 -1.58
C MET A 249 -4.85 14.64 -0.61
N ASP A 250 -4.04 14.91 0.41
CA ASP A 250 -4.03 14.18 1.67
C ASP A 250 -5.51 14.01 2.04
N MET A 251 -6.08 12.85 1.72
CA MET A 251 -7.09 12.26 2.56
C MET A 251 -6.38 11.68 3.78
N ASP A 252 -5.56 12.51 4.43
CA ASP A 252 -5.44 12.47 5.86
C ASP A 252 -6.86 12.73 6.35
N MET A 253 -7.57 11.64 6.62
CA MET A 253 -8.54 11.63 7.70
C MET A 253 -7.75 11.85 8.99
N ASP A 254 -7.16 13.04 9.13
CA ASP A 254 -6.60 13.51 10.37
C ASP A 254 -7.81 13.73 11.27
N ASP A 255 -7.99 12.77 12.16
CA ASP A 255 -8.95 12.78 13.25
C ASP A 255 -8.48 13.83 14.28
N GLU A 256 -8.31 15.10 13.86
CA GLU A 256 -8.10 16.23 14.75
C GLU A 256 -9.46 16.69 15.30
N ASP A 257 -9.92 15.96 16.30
CA ASP A 257 -10.97 16.41 17.22
C ASP A 257 -10.40 17.52 18.13
N ASP A 258 -10.18 18.72 17.57
CA ASP A 258 -9.87 19.92 18.36
C ASP A 258 -10.87 21.06 18.12
N HIS A 259 -11.98 21.00 18.87
CA HIS A 259 -12.82 22.16 19.12
C HIS A 259 -12.94 22.48 20.61
N HIS A 260 -11.87 23.08 21.14
CA HIS A 260 -11.93 23.86 22.38
C HIS A 260 -11.94 25.39 22.10
N GLU A 261 -13.10 26.04 22.26
CA GLU A 261 -13.33 27.08 23.28
C GLU A 261 -14.54 27.99 22.96
N GLY A 262 -15.50 28.00 23.89
CA GLY A 262 -16.50 29.04 24.03
C GLY A 262 -16.50 29.63 25.44
N LYS A 263 -15.44 30.35 25.84
CA LYS A 263 -15.47 31.16 27.08
C LYS A 263 -16.28 32.45 26.89
N GLY A 264 -17.58 32.38 27.16
CA GLY A 264 -18.45 33.53 27.36
C GLY A 264 -18.63 33.86 28.84
N LYS A 265 -17.97 34.91 29.30
CA LYS A 265 -17.93 35.42 30.70
C LYS A 265 -19.32 35.56 31.34
N GLY A 266 -19.44 35.02 32.55
CA GLY A 266 -20.55 35.31 33.47
C GLY A 266 -20.55 36.76 33.95
N LYS A 267 -21.72 37.39 33.94
CA LYS A 267 -22.09 38.47 34.85
C LYS A 267 -23.57 38.36 35.24
N GLY A 268 -23.78 38.10 36.53
CA GLY A 268 -24.71 38.86 37.37
C GLY A 268 -26.20 38.83 37.04
N LYS A 269 -26.89 37.84 37.62
CA LYS A 269 -28.34 37.82 37.87
C LYS A 269 -28.76 39.01 38.73
N LYS A 270 -29.82 39.74 38.36
CA LYS A 270 -30.87 40.24 39.26
C LYS A 270 -32.14 40.61 38.50
N VAL A 271 -33.24 40.32 39.19
CA VAL A 271 -34.62 40.17 38.75
C VAL A 271 -35.36 41.51 38.88
N ASP A 272 -36.36 41.74 38.01
CA ASP A 272 -37.77 42.05 38.38
C ASP A 272 -38.48 42.95 37.35
N GLY A 273 -39.68 42.51 36.94
CA GLY A 273 -40.83 43.40 36.93
C GLY A 273 -41.41 43.86 35.58
N SER A 274 -42.47 43.15 35.17
CA SER A 274 -43.73 43.69 34.64
C SER A 274 -43.86 44.14 33.18
N GLY A 275 -44.74 43.43 32.45
CA GLY A 275 -45.93 44.05 31.87
C GLY A 275 -46.09 44.02 30.35
N ASN A 276 -47.07 43.21 29.88
CA ASN A 276 -48.01 43.41 28.75
C ASN A 276 -47.46 43.92 27.39
N GLU A 277 -47.78 43.35 26.22
CA GLU A 277 -49.12 43.11 25.68
C GLU A 277 -49.06 42.22 24.41
N LYS A 278 -50.24 41.72 24.04
CA LYS A 278 -50.61 40.75 22.99
C LYS A 278 -50.29 41.20 21.55
N ALA A 279 -50.13 40.25 20.62
CA ALA A 279 -51.20 39.84 19.66
C ALA A 279 -50.67 39.06 18.43
N ASP A 280 -51.40 37.97 18.12
CA ASP A 280 -51.75 37.38 16.81
C ASP A 280 -50.65 36.88 15.84
N CYS A 281 -50.58 35.57 15.52
CA CYS A 281 -51.47 34.76 14.66
C CYS A 281 -51.21 34.94 13.15
N LYS A 282 -50.57 33.97 12.47
CA LYS A 282 -51.24 32.96 11.62
C LYS A 282 -50.25 32.12 10.81
N THR A 283 -50.59 30.84 10.74
CA THR A 283 -50.14 29.79 9.82
C THR A 283 -50.56 30.10 8.39
N GLN A 284 -49.65 29.93 7.43
CA GLN A 284 -49.82 29.08 6.23
C GLN A 284 -48.48 28.96 5.50
#